data_AF-A0AA97HW37-F1
#
_entry.id   AF-A0AA97HW37-F1
#
_cell.length_a   1.000
_cell.length_b   1.000
_cell.length_c   1.000
_cell.angle_alpha   90.00
_cell.angle_beta   90.00
_cell.angle_gamma   90.00
#
_symmetry.space_group_name_H-M   'P 1'
#
loop_
_entity.id
_entity.type
_entity.pdbx_description
1 polymer ?
#
loop_
_entity_poly.entity_id
_entity_poly.type
_entity_poly.pdbx_seq_one_letter_code
_entity_poly.pdbx_strand_id
1 'polypeptide(L)'
;MNWEELYTHLMMNTGKDYDYIRREFDLPRLTALNSCNRNNPPAHVNMHMIRLMLEAFFGIDHHNNSNESLPDDDDELLNDLMSFPQGN
;
A
#
# COMPACT_ATOMS: atom_id res chain seq x y z
N MET A 1 15.07 -16.51 -12.19
CA MET A 1 14.11 -17.23 -11.33
C MET A 1 13.55 -18.39 -12.14
N ASN A 2 13.58 -19.61 -11.61
CA ASN A 2 13.03 -20.79 -12.28
C ASN A 2 11.55 -20.94 -11.89
N TRP A 3 10.64 -20.79 -12.84
CA TRP A 3 9.20 -20.83 -12.58
C TRP A 3 8.72 -22.23 -12.19
N GLU A 4 9.30 -23.28 -12.80
CA GLU A 4 8.91 -24.67 -12.55
C GLU A 4 9.17 -25.10 -11.10
N GLU A 5 10.32 -24.70 -10.55
CA GLU A 5 10.64 -24.94 -9.13
C GLU A 5 9.65 -24.24 -8.20
N LEU A 6 9.23 -23.02 -8.54
CA LEU A 6 8.33 -22.22 -7.71
C LEU A 6 6.91 -22.78 -7.71
N TYR A 7 6.40 -23.21 -8.87
CA TYR A 7 5.13 -23.93 -8.98
C TYR A 7 5.18 -25.25 -8.22
N THR A 8 6.25 -26.02 -8.38
CA THR A 8 6.44 -27.30 -7.66
C THR A 8 6.41 -27.09 -6.15
N HIS A 9 7.09 -26.05 -5.65
CA HIS A 9 7.11 -25.75 -4.22
C HIS A 9 5.72 -25.35 -3.69
N LEU A 10 4.97 -24.55 -4.45
CA LEU A 10 3.60 -24.19 -4.10
C LEU A 10 2.66 -25.40 -4.10
N MET A 11 2.81 -26.32 -5.07
CA MET A 11 2.03 -27.56 -5.11
C MET A 11 2.28 -28.41 -3.87
N MET A 12 3.56 -28.57 -3.47
CA MET A 12 3.92 -29.36 -2.29
C MET A 12 3.44 -28.74 -0.99
N ASN A 13 3.54 -27.41 -0.84
CA ASN A 13 3.19 -26.73 0.41
C ASN A 13 1.68 -26.53 0.59
N THR A 14 0.93 -26.34 -0.49
CA THR A 14 -0.52 -26.06 -0.43
C THR A 14 -1.38 -27.29 -0.69
N GLY A 15 -0.80 -28.37 -1.23
CA GLY A 15 -1.53 -29.55 -1.68
C GLY A 15 -2.45 -29.30 -2.87
N LYS A 16 -2.31 -28.16 -3.55
CA LYS A 16 -3.11 -27.78 -4.73
C LYS A 16 -2.43 -28.23 -6.01
N ASP A 17 -3.24 -28.52 -7.02
CA ASP A 17 -2.74 -28.89 -8.33
C ASP A 17 -2.14 -27.69 -9.10
N TYR A 18 -1.40 -28.01 -10.16
CA TYR A 18 -0.71 -27.03 -10.99
C TYR A 18 -1.71 -26.02 -11.61
N ASP A 19 -2.86 -26.49 -12.09
CA ASP A 19 -3.84 -25.65 -12.77
C ASP A 19 -4.50 -24.65 -11.81
N TYR A 20 -4.78 -25.07 -10.58
CA TYR A 20 -5.25 -24.22 -9.50
C TYR A 20 -4.21 -23.15 -9.19
N ILE A 21 -2.94 -23.53 -8.98
CA ILE A 21 -1.91 -22.55 -8.64
C ILE A 21 -1.67 -21.59 -9.80
N ARG A 22 -1.63 -22.07 -11.04
CA ARG A 22 -1.48 -21.21 -12.23
C ARG A 22 -2.64 -20.23 -12.41
N ARG A 23 -3.86 -20.66 -12.08
CA ARG A 23 -5.06 -19.82 -12.21
C ARG A 23 -5.18 -18.80 -11.08
N GLU A 24 -4.95 -19.23 -9.84
CA GLU A 24 -5.16 -18.39 -8.66
C GLU A 24 -3.93 -17.54 -8.33
N PHE A 25 -2.73 -18.02 -8.66
CA PHE A 25 -1.46 -17.31 -8.47
C PHE A 25 -0.84 -16.97 -9.83
N ASP A 26 -1.18 -15.78 -10.35
CA ASP A 26 -0.51 -15.19 -11.53
C ASP A 26 0.90 -14.71 -11.14
N LEU A 27 1.80 -15.66 -10.93
CA LEU A 27 3.18 -15.44 -10.48
C LEU A 27 3.99 -14.52 -11.42
N PRO A 28 3.87 -14.60 -12.76
CA PRO A 28 4.50 -13.64 -13.66
C PRO A 28 4.05 -12.21 -13.39
N ARG A 29 2.73 -11.99 -13.25
CA ARG A 29 2.16 -10.68 -12.94
C ARG A 29 2.59 -10.18 -11.56
N LEU A 30 2.58 -11.03 -10.54
CA LEU A 30 3.04 -10.69 -9.19
C LEU A 30 4.52 -10.28 -9.19
N THR A 31 5.34 -10.96 -9.97
CA THR A 31 6.76 -10.62 -10.10
C THR A 31 6.95 -9.29 -10.82
N ALA A 32 6.20 -9.05 -11.91
CA ALA A 32 6.21 -7.76 -12.61
C ALA A 32 5.74 -6.61 -11.70
N LEU A 33 4.68 -6.83 -10.91
CA LEU A 33 4.19 -5.90 -9.89
C LEU A 33 5.25 -5.62 -8.83
N ASN A 34 5.92 -6.65 -8.32
CA ASN A 34 6.99 -6.49 -7.34
C ASN A 34 8.17 -5.69 -7.93
N SER A 35 8.62 -6.02 -9.14
CA SER A 35 9.65 -5.25 -9.84
C SER A 35 9.24 -3.80 -10.08
N CYS A 36 8.00 -3.55 -10.50
CA CYS A 36 7.44 -2.21 -10.64
C CYS A 36 7.47 -1.46 -9.31
N ASN A 37 7.05 -2.10 -8.23
CA ASN A 37 7.02 -1.56 -6.88
C ASN A 37 8.41 -1.28 -6.30
N ARG A 38 9.44 -2.06 -6.67
CA ARG A 38 10.82 -1.79 -6.23
C ARG A 38 11.43 -0.59 -6.95
N ASN A 39 11.07 -0.40 -8.22
CA ASN A 39 11.57 0.69 -9.05
C ASN A 39 10.76 1.98 -8.85
N ASN A 40 9.49 1.84 -8.50
CA ASN A 40 8.56 2.90 -8.18
C ASN A 40 7.91 2.51 -6.84
N PRO A 41 8.64 2.62 -5.71
CA PRO A 41 8.02 2.40 -4.41
C PRO A 41 6.78 3.27 -4.32
N PRO A 42 5.64 2.75 -3.84
CA PRO A 42 4.44 3.55 -3.75
C PRO A 42 4.84 4.77 -2.91
N ALA A 43 4.66 5.96 -3.50
CA ALA A 43 5.05 7.23 -2.90
C ALA A 43 4.68 7.17 -1.42
N HIS A 44 5.70 7.21 -0.55
CA HIS A 44 5.64 6.95 0.89
C HIS A 44 4.21 6.69 1.36
N VAL A 45 3.77 5.41 1.32
CA VAL A 45 2.49 5.08 1.97
C VAL A 45 2.72 5.39 3.43
N ASN A 46 2.37 6.60 3.83
CA ASN A 46 2.59 7.06 5.18
C ASN A 46 1.74 6.16 6.08
N MET A 47 2.15 6.01 7.33
CA MET A 47 1.39 5.23 8.32
C MET A 47 -0.09 5.67 8.38
N HIS A 48 -0.37 6.93 8.05
CA HIS A 48 -1.70 7.48 7.96
C HIS A 48 -2.55 6.86 6.82
N MET A 49 -2.01 6.63 5.63
CA MET A 49 -2.70 5.97 4.51
C MET A 49 -2.95 4.49 4.80
N ILE A 50 -2.01 3.82 5.47
CA ILE A 50 -2.21 2.45 5.95
C ILE A 50 -3.35 2.41 6.96
N ARG A 51 -3.36 3.34 7.92
CA ARG A 51 -4.44 3.48 8.91
C ARG A 51 -5.80 3.71 8.23
N LEU A 52 -5.88 4.64 7.27
CA LEU A 52 -7.11 4.92 6.53
C LEU A 52 -7.61 3.71 5.73
N MET A 53 -6.71 2.97 5.07
CA MET A 53 -7.07 1.75 4.36
C MET A 53 -7.63 0.68 5.30
N LEU A 54 -7.03 0.52 6.49
CA LEU A 54 -7.52 -0.41 7.50
C LEU A 54 -8.87 0.04 8.07
N GLU A 55 -9.03 1.32 8.41
CA GLU A 55 -10.27 1.88 8.93
C GLU A 55 -11.43 1.72 7.93
N ALA A 56 -11.19 2.01 6.64
CA ALA A 56 -12.16 1.77 5.58
C ALA A 56 -12.54 0.29 5.43
N PHE A 57 -11.56 -0.62 5.54
CA PHE A 57 -11.80 -2.06 5.51
C PHE A 57 -12.67 -2.54 6.69
N PHE A 58 -12.49 -1.95 7.87
CA PHE A 58 -13.30 -2.24 9.06
C PHE A 58 -14.62 -1.46 9.13
N GLY A 59 -14.93 -0.62 8.13
CA GLY A 59 -16.14 0.20 8.10
C GLY A 59 -16.15 1.31 9.15
N ILE A 60 -14.98 1.76 9.60
CA ILE A 60 -14.83 2.89 10.52
C ILE A 60 -14.84 4.17 9.69
N ASP A 61 -16.05 4.66 9.39
CA ASP A 61 -16.23 5.95 8.72
C ASP A 61 -15.76 7.09 9.64
N HIS A 62 -14.66 7.72 9.29
CA HIS A 62 -14.32 9.03 9.84
C HIS A 62 -15.26 10.05 9.21
N HIS A 63 -16.45 10.17 9.79
CA HIS A 63 -17.33 11.29 9.50
C HIS A 63 -16.55 12.57 9.81
N ASN A 64 -16.19 13.31 8.75
CA ASN A 64 -15.72 14.69 8.89
C ASN A 64 -16.78 15.44 9.73
N ASN A 65 -16.50 15.66 11.01
CA ASN A 65 -17.06 16.78 11.75
C ASN A 65 -16.37 18.06 11.27
N SER A 66 -16.48 18.34 9.97
CA SER A 66 -16.14 19.63 9.38
C SER A 66 -17.34 20.56 9.60
N ASN A 67 -17.55 20.94 10.86
CA ASN A 67 -18.46 22.01 11.28
C ASN A 67 -18.01 22.61 12.63
N GLU A 68 -16.70 22.66 12.88
CA GLU A 68 -16.15 23.62 13.84
C GLU A 68 -15.19 24.51 13.07
N SER A 69 -15.55 25.78 12.98
CA SER A 69 -14.70 26.86 12.48
C SER A 69 -13.41 26.85 13.31
N LEU A 70 -12.33 26.28 12.76
CA LEU A 70 -11.01 26.36 13.37
C LEU A 70 -10.58 27.83 13.36
N PRO A 71 -10.24 28.42 14.51
CA PRO A 71 -9.66 29.76 14.56
C PRO A 71 -8.24 29.69 13.98
N ASP A 72 -7.89 30.57 13.03
CA ASP A 72 -6.58 31.11 12.54
C ASP A 72 -5.21 30.40 12.81
N ASP A 73 -5.13 29.24 13.45
CA ASP A 73 -3.90 28.52 13.83
C ASP A 73 -3.27 27.77 12.64
N ASP A 74 -3.98 27.61 11.53
CA ASP A 74 -3.48 26.95 10.32
C ASP A 74 -2.34 27.76 9.65
N ASP A 75 -2.32 29.09 9.82
CA ASP A 75 -1.28 29.96 9.26
C ASP A 75 0.07 29.80 9.98
N GLU A 76 0.06 29.51 11.28
CA GLU A 76 1.26 29.23 12.07
C GLU A 76 1.85 27.87 11.70
N LEU A 77 0.99 26.86 11.56
CA LEU A 77 1.39 25.51 11.13
C LEU A 77 1.94 25.50 9.70
N LEU A 78 1.34 26.29 8.79
CA LEU A 78 1.83 26.42 7.42
C LEU A 78 3.20 27.11 7.36
N ASN A 79 3.43 28.12 8.19
CA ASN A 79 4.72 28.80 8.30
C ASN A 79 5.81 27.87 8.86
N ASP A 80 5.49 27.08 9.89
CA ASP A 80 6.40 26.07 10.43
C ASP A 80 6.73 25.00 9.38
N LEU A 81 5.75 24.57 8.59
CA LEU A 81 5.97 23.60 7.51
C LEU A 81 6.87 24.15 6.41
N MET A 82 6.73 25.43 6.05
CA MET A 82 7.60 26.10 5.07
C MET A 82 9.03 26.35 5.58
N SER A 83 9.24 26.33 6.90
CA SER A 83 10.56 26.47 7.51
C SER A 83 11.44 25.22 7.37
N PHE A 84 10.85 24.06 7.05
CA PHE A 84 11.61 22.84 6.80
C PHE A 84 12.36 22.91 5.47
N PRO A 85 13.58 22.32 5.37
CA PRO A 85 14.33 22.26 4.12
C PRO A 85 13.51 21.55 3.05
N GLN A 86 12.98 22.33 2.10
CA GLN A 86 12.34 21.81 0.90
C GLN A 86 13.49 21.37 -0.01
N GLY A 87 13.82 20.07 0.03
CA GLY A 87 14.95 19.53 -0.73
C GLY A 87 14.90 19.97 -2.19
N ASN A 88 16.02 20.52 -2.68
CA ASN A 88 16.24 20.85 -4.09
C ASN A 88 16.26 19.61 -4.97
#